data_AF-A0A644YJX6-F1
#
_entry.id   AF-A0A644YJX6-F1
#
_cell.length_a   1.000
_cell.length_b   1.000
_cell.length_c   1.000
_cell.angle_alpha   90.00
_cell.angle_beta   90.00
_cell.angle_gamma   90.00
#
_symmetry.space_group_name_H-M   'P 1'
#
loop_
_entity.id
_entity.type
_entity.pdbx_description
1 polymer ?
#
loop_
_entity_poly.entity_id
_entity_poly.type
_entity_poly.pdbx_seq_one_letter_code
_entity_poly.pdbx_strand_id
1 'polypeptide(L)'
;MTTSQGLRRIILPQAVTVALPNIGNHFVALLKDSSLAFAASVPEIIGQAKIIAGRTSQFFEVYIVAALIYWGICIVFERLLEYLENRFRKFERGV
;
A
#
# COMPACT_ATOMS: atom_id res chain seq x y z
N MET A 1 36.35 -19.88 -16.22
CA MET A 1 34.94 -19.46 -16.10
C MET A 1 34.82 -18.07 -16.68
N THR A 2 33.87 -17.82 -17.59
CA THR A 2 33.65 -16.46 -18.09
C THR A 2 32.92 -15.62 -17.03
N THR A 3 33.13 -14.31 -17.02
CA THR A 3 32.52 -13.37 -16.07
C THR A 3 30.99 -13.50 -16.04
N SER A 4 30.36 -13.72 -17.20
CA SER A 4 28.92 -13.96 -17.29
C SER A 4 28.48 -15.30 -16.68
N GLN A 5 29.31 -16.36 -16.74
CA GLN A 5 29.00 -17.63 -16.08
C GLN A 5 29.08 -17.53 -14.55
N GLY A 6 30.08 -16.81 -14.03
CA GLY A 6 30.21 -16.56 -12.59
C GLY A 6 29.07 -15.72 -12.02
N LEU A 7 28.68 -14.65 -12.74
CA LEU A 7 27.57 -13.78 -12.34
C LEU A 7 26.25 -14.55 -12.23
N ARG A 8 25.95 -15.42 -13.19
CA ARG A 8 24.66 -16.12 -13.30
C ARG A 8 24.52 -17.32 -12.35
N ARG A 9 25.60 -18.05 -12.10
CA ARG A 9 25.58 -19.27 -11.26
C ARG A 9 25.93 -19.04 -9.80
N ILE A 10 26.66 -17.96 -9.48
CA ILE A 10 27.21 -17.76 -8.13
C ILE A 10 26.66 -16.46 -7.53
N ILE A 11 26.87 -15.34 -8.21
CA ILE A 11 26.59 -14.02 -7.64
C ILE A 11 25.08 -13.75 -7.56
N LEU A 12 24.33 -14.03 -8.63
CA LEU A 12 22.89 -13.84 -8.67
C LEU A 12 22.13 -14.62 -7.58
N PRO A 13 22.30 -15.95 -7.42
CA PRO A 13 21.58 -16.69 -6.39
C PRO A 13 21.94 -16.25 -4.97
N GLN A 14 23.20 -15.88 -4.71
CA GLN A 14 23.61 -15.33 -3.41
C GLN A 14 23.04 -13.93 -3.16
N ALA A 15 23.05 -13.06 -4.17
CA ALA A 15 22.47 -11.73 -4.06
C ALA A 15 20.96 -11.78 -3.80
N VAL A 16 20.25 -12.72 -4.44
CA VAL A 16 18.81 -12.94 -4.23
C VAL A 16 18.52 -13.38 -2.79
N THR A 17 19.29 -14.31 -2.22
CA THR A 17 19.07 -14.77 -0.83
C THR A 17 19.29 -13.66 0.20
N VAL A 18 20.22 -12.73 -0.06
CA VAL A 18 20.50 -11.59 0.83
C VAL A 18 19.52 -10.43 0.61
N ALA A 19 19.07 -10.20 -0.62
CA ALA A 19 18.16 -9.12 -0.97
C ALA A 19 16.72 -9.41 -0.56
N LEU A 20 16.25 -10.68 -0.63
CA LEU A 20 14.89 -11.07 -0.25
C LEU A 20 14.45 -10.56 1.14
N PRO A 21 15.19 -10.83 2.23
CA PRO A 21 14.79 -10.37 3.57
C PRO A 21 14.80 -8.84 3.72
N ASN A 22 15.68 -8.13 3.00
CA ASN A 22 15.69 -6.67 2.97
C ASN A 22 14.47 -6.10 2.23
N ILE A 23 14.14 -6.68 1.07
CA ILE A 23 12.98 -6.28 0.28
C ILE A 23 11.68 -6.51 1.06
N GLY A 24 11.57 -7.65 1.76
CA GLY A 24 10.41 -7.94 2.62
C GLY A 24 10.23 -6.92 3.74
N ASN A 25 11.32 -6.55 4.43
CA ASN A 25 11.27 -5.50 5.45
C ASN A 25 10.84 -4.14 4.89
N HIS A 26 11.38 -3.73 3.74
CA HIS A 26 10.96 -2.49 3.08
C HIS A 26 9.51 -2.54 2.62
N PHE A 27 9.02 -3.69 2.17
CA PHE A 27 7.63 -3.86 1.76
C PHE A 27 6.66 -3.68 2.94
N VAL A 28 6.97 -4.26 4.09
CA VAL A 28 6.20 -4.08 5.34
C VAL A 28 6.24 -2.62 5.80
N ALA A 29 7.38 -1.94 5.68
CA ALA A 29 7.49 -0.52 6.00
C ALA A 29 6.60 0.34 5.09
N LEU A 30 6.60 0.10 3.77
CA LEU A 30 5.75 0.80 2.82
C LEU A 30 4.26 0.57 3.07
N LEU A 31 3.87 -0.64 3.48
CA LEU A 31 2.50 -0.94 3.91
C LEU A 31 2.10 -0.15 5.16
N LYS A 32 3.00 -0.04 6.14
CA LYS A 32 2.79 0.77 7.34
C LYS A 32 2.66 2.26 7.02
N ASP A 33 3.55 2.80 6.21
CA ASP A 33 3.50 4.21 5.81
C ASP A 33 2.21 4.52 5.02
N SER A 34 1.76 3.58 4.18
CA SER A 34 0.50 3.71 3.42
C SER A 34 -0.73 3.67 4.33
N SER A 35 -0.77 2.76 5.31
CA SER A 35 -1.87 2.68 6.29
C SER A 35 -1.88 3.88 7.25
N LEU A 36 -0.71 4.41 7.61
CA LEU A 36 -0.58 5.64 8.40
C LEU A 36 -1.08 6.86 7.62
N ALA A 37 -0.72 6.98 6.34
CA ALA A 37 -1.23 8.04 5.46
C ALA A 37 -2.76 7.98 5.32
N PHE A 38 -3.32 6.77 5.18
CA PHE A 38 -4.77 6.58 5.10
C PHE A 38 -5.48 6.97 6.41
N ALA A 39 -4.93 6.55 7.56
CA ALA A 39 -5.45 6.94 8.87
C ALA A 39 -5.39 8.46 9.11
N ALA A 40 -4.38 9.15 8.56
CA ALA A 40 -4.24 10.61 8.64
C ALA A 40 -5.29 11.36 7.79
N SER A 41 -5.69 10.81 6.64
CA SER A 41 -6.69 11.44 5.76
C SER A 41 -8.14 11.32 6.26
N VAL A 42 -8.47 10.32 7.10
CA VAL A 42 -9.81 10.15 7.70
C VAL A 42 -10.31 11.42 8.40
N PRO A 43 -9.59 11.99 9.38
CA PRO A 43 -10.03 13.18 10.09
C PRO A 43 -10.12 14.42 9.18
N GLU A 44 -9.31 14.51 8.12
CA GLU A 44 -9.43 15.60 7.14
C GLU A 44 -10.75 15.52 6.35
N ILE A 45 -11.12 14.34 5.85
CA ILE A 45 -12.38 14.11 5.13
C ILE A 45 -13.59 14.41 6.02
N ILE A 46 -13.58 13.89 7.26
CA ILE A 46 -14.64 14.13 8.25
C ILE A 46 -14.69 15.61 8.65
N GLY A 47 -13.55 16.28 8.75
CA GLY A 47 -13.45 17.71 9.04
C GLY A 47 -14.13 18.56 7.97
N GLN A 48 -13.84 18.30 6.69
CA GLN A 48 -14.50 18.98 5.58
C GLN A 48 -16.00 18.67 5.52
N ALA A 49 -16.39 17.41 5.74
CA ALA A 49 -17.79 17.01 5.83
C ALA A 49 -18.53 17.80 6.91
N LYS A 50 -17.93 17.99 8.09
CA LYS A 50 -18.52 18.76 9.18
C LYS A 50 -18.70 20.24 8.85
N ILE A 51 -17.77 20.85 8.12
CA ILE A 51 -17.86 22.25 7.67
C ILE A 51 -19.02 22.42 6.68
N ILE A 52 -19.14 21.52 5.70
CA ILE A 52 -20.20 21.55 4.68
C ILE A 52 -21.57 21.26 5.32
N ALA A 53 -21.61 20.27 6.21
CA ALA A 53 -22.80 19.95 6.99
C ALA A 53 -23.25 21.12 7.87
N GLY A 54 -22.31 21.84 8.50
CA GLY A 54 -22.63 23.05 9.29
C GLY A 54 -23.21 24.19 8.46
N ARG A 55 -22.80 24.31 7.19
CA ARG A 55 -23.34 25.32 6.26
C ARG A 55 -24.73 24.96 5.71
N THR A 56 -24.98 23.67 5.49
CA THR A 56 -26.19 23.18 4.82
C THR A 56 -27.23 22.66 5.82
N SER A 57 -26.85 22.46 7.09
CA SER A 57 -27.61 21.75 8.13
C SER A 57 -28.02 20.31 7.78
N GLN A 58 -27.56 19.78 6.64
CA GLN A 58 -27.81 18.42 6.17
C GLN A 58 -26.67 17.49 6.61
N PHE A 59 -26.58 17.21 7.91
CA PHE A 59 -25.50 16.37 8.46
C PHE A 59 -25.52 14.95 7.90
N PHE A 60 -26.69 14.33 7.82
CA PHE A 60 -26.82 12.93 7.41
C PHE A 60 -26.33 12.68 5.97
N GLU A 61 -26.80 13.49 5.02
CA GLU A 61 -26.43 13.35 3.61
C GLU A 61 -24.94 13.61 3.39
N VAL A 62 -24.38 14.65 4.02
CA VAL A 62 -22.96 15.00 3.87
C VAL A 62 -22.05 13.93 4.46
N TYR A 63 -22.41 13.33 5.60
CA TYR A 63 -21.65 12.22 6.17
C TYR A 63 -21.74 10.94 5.32
N ILE A 64 -22.90 10.64 4.72
CA ILE A 64 -23.02 9.52 3.77
C ILE A 64 -22.10 9.71 2.57
N VAL A 65 -22.09 10.91 1.97
CA VAL A 65 -21.20 11.20 0.84
C VAL A 65 -19.74 11.08 1.24
N ALA A 66 -19.36 11.60 2.41
CA ALA A 66 -18.00 11.47 2.93
C ALA A 66 -17.60 10.00 3.16
N ALA A 67 -18.51 9.18 3.70
CA ALA A 67 -18.30 7.75 3.89
C ALA A 67 -18.12 7.01 2.56
N LEU A 68 -18.91 7.35 1.53
CA LEU A 68 -18.79 6.78 0.19
C LEU A 68 -17.45 7.14 -0.47
N ILE A 69 -17.00 8.39 -0.34
CA ILE A 69 -15.69 8.84 -0.84
C ILE A 69 -14.57 8.06 -0.16
N TYR A 70 -14.61 7.98 1.18
CA TYR A 70 -13.64 7.21 1.95
C TYR A 70 -13.62 5.74 1.56
N TRP A 71 -14.79 5.12 1.42
CA TRP A 71 -14.92 3.73 1.00
C TRP A 71 -14.35 3.49 -0.41
N GLY A 72 -14.59 4.41 -1.35
CA GLY A 72 -14.01 4.36 -2.69
C GLY A 72 -12.48 4.41 -2.67
N ILE A 73 -11.89 5.29 -1.86
CA ILE A 73 -10.43 5.37 -1.66
C ILE A 73 -9.92 4.05 -1.07
N CYS A 74 -10.62 3.49 -0.09
CA CYS A 74 -10.31 2.22 0.54
C CYS A 74 -10.20 1.09 -0.50
N ILE A 75 -11.19 0.98 -1.40
CA ILE A 75 -11.21 -0.03 -2.47
C ILE A 75 -10.04 0.16 -3.45
N VAL A 76 -9.73 1.40 -3.84
CA VAL A 76 -8.62 1.70 -4.75
C VAL A 76 -7.29 1.27 -4.13
N PHE A 77 -7.09 1.58 -2.84
CA PHE A 77 -5.89 1.19 -2.12
C PHE A 77 -5.81 -0.32 -1.89
N GLU A 78 -6.91 -0.97 -1.51
CA GLU A 78 -6.96 -2.42 -1.33
C GLU A 78 -6.56 -3.15 -2.62
N ARG A 79 -7.07 -2.69 -3.77
CA ARG A 79 -6.66 -3.20 -5.09
C ARG A 79 -5.19 -2.93 -5.40
N LEU A 80 -4.67 -1.75 -5.05
CA LEU A 80 -3.27 -1.42 -5.28
C LEU A 80 -2.37 -2.31 -4.42
N LEU A 81 -2.73 -2.53 -3.16
CA LEU A 81 -2.04 -3.42 -2.25
C LEU A 81 -2.10 -4.87 -2.73
N GLU A 82 -3.26 -5.38 -3.14
CA GLU A 82 -3.36 -6.73 -3.74
C GLU A 82 -2.53 -6.87 -5.01
N TYR A 83 -2.47 -5.83 -5.85
CA TYR A 83 -1.64 -5.83 -7.05
C TYR A 83 -0.15 -5.89 -6.71
N LEU A 84 0.28 -5.09 -5.73
CA LEU A 84 1.65 -5.10 -5.23
C LEU A 84 1.98 -6.45 -4.57
N GLU A 85 1.13 -6.93 -3.68
CA GLU A 85 1.29 -8.19 -2.97
C GLU A 85 1.33 -9.38 -3.94
N ASN A 86 0.47 -9.42 -4.96
CA ASN A 86 0.55 -10.46 -6.00
C ASN A 86 1.85 -10.39 -6.81
N ARG A 87 2.47 -9.21 -6.93
CA ARG A 87 3.77 -9.04 -7.58
C ARG A 87 4.92 -9.52 -6.69
N PHE A 88 4.84 -9.27 -5.39
CA PHE A 88 5.85 -9.70 -4.41
C PHE A 88 5.72 -11.18 -4.01
N ARG A 89 4.49 -11.73 -3.91
CA ARG A 89 4.22 -13.14 -3.55
C ARG A 89 4.72 -14.14 -4.59
N LYS A 90 4.93 -13.71 -5.84
CA LYS A 90 5.64 -14.51 -6.86
C LYS A 90 7.12 -14.72 -6.54
N PHE A 91 7.70 -13.92 -5.65
CA PHE A 91 9.10 -14.01 -5.25
C PHE A 91 9.30 -14.93 -4.04
N GLU A 92 8.27 -15.10 -3.19
CA GLU A 92 8.38 -15.83 -1.91
C GLU A 92 8.05 -17.33 -2.01
N ARG A 93 7.29 -17.78 -3.02
CA ARG A 93 6.98 -19.21 -3.24
C ARG A 93 8.06 -20.01 -3.97
N GLY A 94 9.25 -19.44 -4.15
CA GLY A 94 10.40 -20.07 -4.81
C GLY A 94 11.47 -20.59 -3.85
N VAL A 95 11.20 -20.63 -2.55
CA VAL A 95 12.02 -21.28 -1.52
C VAL A 95 11.21 -22.38 -0.87
#